data_AF-A0AAD6E762-F1
#
_entry.id   AF-A0AAD6E762-F1
#
_cell.length_a   1.000
_cell.length_b   1.000
_cell.length_c   1.000
_cell.angle_alpha   90.00
_cell.angle_beta   90.00
_cell.angle_gamma   90.00
#
_symmetry.space_group_name_H-M   'P 1'
#
loop_
_entity.id
_entity.type
_entity.pdbx_description
1 polymer ?
#
loop_
_entity_poly.entity_id
_entity_poly.type
_entity_poly.pdbx_seq_one_letter_code
_entity_poly.pdbx_strand_id
1 'polypeptide(L)'
;MDILGVCSLALGAGTSMTYYAFYCRSFLQWVYWGLNLFSAIGAAITLFDTGGGGTKMRTLRGGVFSLLAISAMLPILQSVIELGWTRAGNEIGAGWYLAEALSLLTGVSVFVCRFPERLSPGTFDIWCHSHQLWHTFAVLGGAFHIVALVAAYDYRRMHKIC
;
A
#
# COMPACT_ATOMS: atom_id res chain seq x y z
N MET A 1 9.37 -14.91 5.77
CA MET A 1 9.58 -13.61 6.45
C MET A 1 9.26 -12.43 5.56
N ASP A 2 9.58 -12.46 4.26
CA ASP A 2 9.25 -11.40 3.29
C ASP A 2 7.78 -10.94 3.32
N ILE A 3 6.85 -11.89 3.29
CA ILE A 3 5.41 -11.64 3.28
C ILE A 3 4.89 -10.96 4.56
N LEU A 4 5.45 -11.31 5.73
CA LEU A 4 5.08 -10.67 6.98
C LEU A 4 5.53 -9.22 7.02
N GLY A 5 6.71 -8.93 6.44
CA GLY A 5 7.18 -7.58 6.23
C GLY A 5 6.19 -6.75 5.42
N VAL A 6 5.66 -7.30 4.31
CA VAL A 6 4.64 -6.62 3.50
C VAL A 6 3.36 -6.37 4.29
N CYS A 7 2.86 -7.35 5.05
CA CYS A 7 1.67 -7.15 5.89
C CYS A 7 1.89 -6.09 6.97
N SER A 8 3.04 -6.10 7.66
CA SER A 8 3.39 -5.11 8.67
C SER A 8 3.52 -3.71 8.05
N LEU A 9 4.16 -3.60 6.88
CA LEU A 9 4.31 -2.34 6.16
C LEU A 9 2.95 -1.79 5.73
N ALA A 10 2.08 -2.61 5.15
CA ALA A 10 0.74 -2.21 4.73
C ALA A 10 -0.13 -1.75 5.91
N LEU A 11 -0.02 -2.43 7.06
CA LEU A 11 -0.72 -2.03 8.28
C LEU A 11 -0.21 -0.67 8.79
N GLY A 12 1.11 -0.48 8.87
CA GLY A 12 1.70 0.79 9.31
C GLY A 12 1.41 1.95 8.36
N ALA A 13 1.53 1.72 7.05
CA ALA A 13 1.23 2.70 6.02
C ALA A 13 -0.24 3.09 6.04
N GLY A 14 -1.15 2.11 6.03
CA GLY A 14 -2.59 2.39 6.05
C GLY A 14 -3.06 3.07 7.33
N THR A 15 -2.48 2.74 8.49
CA THR A 15 -2.84 3.40 9.77
C THR A 15 -2.39 4.85 9.82
N SER A 16 -1.13 5.14 9.48
CA SER A 16 -0.57 6.49 9.47
C SER A 16 -1.25 7.40 8.44
N MET A 17 -1.54 6.88 7.25
CA MET A 17 -2.31 7.59 6.23
C MET A 17 -3.75 7.91 6.69
N THR A 18 -4.45 6.94 7.27
CA THR A 18 -5.83 7.14 7.77
C THR A 18 -5.89 8.22 8.86
N TYR A 19 -4.85 8.31 9.69
CA TYR A 19 -4.75 9.33 10.74
C TYR A 19 -4.81 10.74 10.17
N TYR A 20 -4.01 11.04 9.14
CA TYR A 20 -4.02 12.37 8.52
C TYR A 20 -5.27 12.62 7.66
N ALA A 21 -5.73 11.59 6.94
CA ALA A 21 -6.93 11.63 6.12
C ALA A 21 -8.19 12.02 6.90
N PHE A 22 -8.33 11.50 8.14
CA PHE A 22 -9.50 11.74 8.99
C PHE A 22 -9.14 12.34 10.35
N TYR A 23 -8.12 13.19 10.43
CA TYR A 23 -7.62 13.75 11.69
C TYR A 23 -8.73 14.31 12.61
N CYS A 24 -9.70 15.01 12.03
CA CYS A 24 -10.82 15.63 12.76
C CYS A 24 -11.99 14.69 13.06
N ARG A 25 -11.98 13.47 12.52
CA ARG A 25 -13.09 12.52 12.58
C ARG A 25 -12.64 11.18 13.13
N SER A 26 -12.48 11.11 14.44
CA SER A 26 -11.98 9.92 15.14
C SER A 26 -12.80 8.66 14.88
N PHE A 27 -14.13 8.79 14.69
CA PHE A 27 -14.98 7.63 14.38
C PHE A 27 -14.57 6.95 13.06
N LEU A 28 -14.32 7.71 12.00
CA LEU A 28 -13.88 7.16 10.71
C LEU A 28 -12.50 6.53 10.81
N GLN A 29 -11.58 7.12 11.60
CA GLN A 29 -10.26 6.53 11.85
C GLN A 29 -10.39 5.11 12.42
N TRP A 30 -11.20 4.93 13.48
CA TRP A 30 -11.41 3.62 14.11
C TRP A 30 -12.01 2.59 13.16
N VAL A 31 -12.99 2.98 12.34
CA VAL A 31 -13.60 2.10 11.34
C VAL A 31 -12.57 1.61 10.32
N TYR A 32 -11.79 2.53 9.75
CA TYR A 32 -10.79 2.20 8.74
C TYR A 32 -9.58 1.44 9.31
N TRP A 33 -9.14 1.78 10.52
CA TRP A 33 -8.10 1.01 11.22
C TRP A 33 -8.57 -0.41 11.53
N GLY A 34 -9.83 -0.58 11.98
CA GLY A 34 -10.42 -1.90 12.19
C GLY A 34 -10.47 -2.72 10.90
N LEU A 35 -10.88 -2.10 9.78
CA LEU A 35 -10.90 -2.75 8.47
C LEU A 35 -9.50 -3.15 7.99
N ASN A 36 -8.51 -2.26 8.13
CA ASN A 36 -7.13 -2.51 7.74
C ASN A 36 -6.52 -3.63 8.62
N LEU A 37 -6.74 -3.60 9.93
CA LEU A 37 -6.28 -4.62 10.85
C LEU A 37 -6.90 -5.99 10.55
N PHE A 38 -8.21 -6.04 10.32
CA PHE A 38 -8.91 -7.28 9.96
C PHE A 38 -8.36 -7.87 8.65
N SER A 39 -8.16 -7.02 7.65
CA SER A 39 -7.57 -7.42 6.35
C SER A 39 -6.14 -7.94 6.52
N ALA A 40 -5.33 -7.27 7.34
CA ALA A 40 -3.94 -7.65 7.60
C ALA A 40 -3.83 -8.97 8.37
N ILE A 41 -4.71 -9.21 9.35
CA ILE A 41 -4.78 -10.50 10.08
C ILE A 41 -5.21 -11.62 9.13
N GLY A 42 -6.22 -11.38 8.29
CA GLY A 42 -6.64 -12.34 7.27
C GLY A 42 -5.49 -12.68 6.31
N ALA A 43 -4.70 -11.69 5.90
CA ALA A 43 -3.51 -11.89 5.08
C ALA A 43 -2.48 -12.75 5.82
N ALA A 44 -2.14 -12.39 7.06
CA ALA A 44 -1.17 -13.13 7.86
C ALA A 44 -1.58 -14.60 8.04
N ILE A 45 -2.84 -14.88 8.39
CA ILE A 45 -3.34 -16.25 8.61
C ILE A 45 -3.28 -17.07 7.33
N THR A 46 -3.81 -16.55 6.22
CA THR A 46 -3.80 -17.28 4.93
C THR A 46 -2.40 -17.57 4.41
N LEU A 47 -1.40 -16.80 4.85
CA LEU A 47 -0.02 -16.93 4.42
C LEU A 47 0.81 -17.83 5.35
N PHE A 48 0.52 -17.83 6.66
CA PHE A 48 1.17 -18.74 7.62
C PHE A 48 0.68 -20.18 7.50
N ASP A 49 -0.61 -20.40 7.22
CA ASP A 49 -1.23 -21.73 7.22
C ASP A 49 -0.79 -22.61 6.03
N THR A 50 -0.04 -22.07 5.08
CA THR A 50 0.04 -22.68 3.74
C THR A 50 1.43 -23.19 3.40
N GLY A 51 1.85 -24.20 4.18
CA GLY A 51 3.05 -25.02 3.96
C GLY A 51 2.97 -26.02 2.78
N GLY A 52 2.02 -25.88 1.84
CA GLY A 52 1.93 -26.79 0.69
C GLY A 52 0.66 -26.75 -0.16
N GLY A 53 -0.06 -25.62 -0.23
CA GLY A 53 -1.39 -25.57 -0.89
C GLY A 53 -1.32 -25.31 -2.40
N GLY A 54 -1.95 -26.17 -3.20
CA GLY A 54 -2.08 -26.04 -4.67
C GLY A 54 -2.80 -24.78 -5.17
N THR A 55 -3.17 -24.74 -6.46
CA THR A 55 -3.64 -23.54 -7.20
C THR A 55 -4.70 -22.70 -6.48
N LYS A 56 -5.62 -23.34 -5.74
CA LYS A 56 -6.68 -22.67 -4.96
C LYS A 56 -6.14 -21.75 -3.87
N MET A 57 -5.04 -22.15 -3.22
CA MET A 57 -4.41 -21.38 -2.16
C MET A 57 -3.67 -20.16 -2.70
N ARG A 58 -3.11 -20.27 -3.91
CA ARG A 58 -2.50 -19.14 -4.63
C ARG A 58 -3.54 -18.05 -4.97
N THR A 59 -4.74 -18.44 -5.40
CA THR A 59 -5.84 -17.49 -5.66
C THR A 59 -6.32 -16.82 -4.38
N LEU A 60 -6.46 -17.57 -3.28
CA LEU A 60 -6.85 -17.02 -1.99
C LEU A 60 -5.86 -15.96 -1.50
N ARG A 61 -4.55 -16.24 -1.58
CA ARG A 61 -3.49 -15.28 -1.22
C ARG A 61 -3.59 -13.99 -2.04
N GLY A 62 -3.76 -14.10 -3.36
CA GLY A 62 -3.90 -12.92 -4.25
C GLY A 62 -5.17 -12.10 -3.96
N GLY A 63 -6.27 -12.77 -3.60
CA GLY A 63 -7.52 -12.12 -3.20
C GLY A 63 -7.34 -11.32 -1.91
N VAL A 64 -6.74 -11.91 -0.88
CA VAL A 64 -6.55 -11.24 0.42
C VAL A 64 -5.58 -10.05 0.32
N PHE A 65 -4.51 -10.17 -0.49
CA PHE A 65 -3.63 -9.03 -0.78
C PHE A 65 -4.36 -7.90 -1.52
N SER A 66 -5.19 -8.24 -2.51
CA SER A 66 -6.00 -7.25 -3.22
C SER A 66 -6.98 -6.55 -2.28
N LEU A 67 -7.63 -7.29 -1.38
CA LEU A 67 -8.53 -6.75 -0.35
C LEU A 67 -7.80 -5.79 0.60
N LEU A 68 -6.58 -6.14 1.03
CA LEU A 68 -5.75 -5.27 1.86
C LEU A 68 -5.35 -3.99 1.12
N ALA A 69 -4.96 -4.08 -0.15
CA ALA A 69 -4.63 -2.91 -0.95
C ALA A 69 -5.85 -2.00 -1.18
N ILE A 70 -7.01 -2.57 -1.49
CA ILE A 70 -8.26 -1.81 -1.67
C ILE A 70 -8.67 -1.14 -0.37
N SER A 71 -8.65 -1.85 0.76
CA SER A 71 -9.04 -1.29 2.05
C SER A 71 -8.12 -0.15 2.49
N ALA A 72 -6.82 -0.25 2.19
CA ALA A 72 -5.87 0.84 2.39
C ALA A 72 -6.14 2.05 1.48
N MET A 73 -6.74 1.91 0.31
CA MET A 73 -7.02 3.05 -0.59
C MET A 73 -8.35 3.77 -0.31
N LEU A 74 -9.30 3.10 0.35
CA LEU A 74 -10.62 3.69 0.66
C LEU A 74 -10.55 5.03 1.41
N PRO A 75 -9.70 5.21 2.46
CA PRO A 75 -9.58 6.48 3.16
C PRO A 75 -9.21 7.64 2.24
N ILE A 76 -8.26 7.43 1.32
CA ILE A 76 -7.80 8.46 0.38
C ILE A 76 -8.91 8.81 -0.61
N LEU A 77 -9.58 7.80 -1.17
CA LEU A 77 -10.69 8.02 -2.09
C LEU A 77 -11.81 8.83 -1.43
N GLN A 78 -12.20 8.45 -0.22
CA GLN A 78 -13.21 9.19 0.53
C GLN A 78 -12.74 10.63 0.84
N SER A 79 -11.50 10.82 1.30
CA SER A 79 -10.98 12.18 1.56
C SER A 79 -10.89 13.03 0.29
N VAL A 80 -10.53 12.45 -0.86
CA VAL A 80 -10.51 13.16 -2.15
C VAL A 80 -11.93 13.56 -2.58
N ILE A 81 -12.93 12.71 -2.36
CA ILE A 81 -14.34 13.02 -2.64
C ILE A 81 -14.83 14.15 -1.74
N GLU A 82 -14.49 14.14 -0.45
CA GLU A 82 -14.96 15.13 0.52
C GLU A 82 -14.25 16.49 0.40
N LEU A 83 -12.93 16.50 0.18
CA LEU A 83 -12.13 17.72 0.13
C LEU A 83 -12.03 18.29 -1.30
N GLY A 84 -12.16 17.46 -2.32
CA GLY A 84 -11.78 17.75 -3.70
C GLY A 84 -10.28 17.59 -3.94
N TRP A 85 -9.88 17.36 -5.20
CA TRP A 85 -8.51 17.02 -5.58
C TRP A 85 -7.45 18.03 -5.12
N THR A 86 -7.68 19.33 -5.35
CA THR A 86 -6.71 20.39 -5.00
C THR A 86 -6.46 20.46 -3.50
N ARG A 87 -7.53 20.39 -2.71
CA ARG A 87 -7.41 20.40 -1.24
C ARG A 87 -6.81 19.10 -0.74
N ALA A 88 -7.26 17.94 -1.22
CA ALA A 88 -6.67 16.66 -0.83
C ALA A 88 -5.17 16.58 -1.16
N GLY A 89 -4.73 17.16 -2.28
CA GLY A 89 -3.31 17.29 -2.61
C GLY A 89 -2.53 18.06 -1.55
N ASN A 90 -3.06 19.18 -1.07
CA ASN A 90 -2.40 20.05 -0.10
C ASN A 90 -2.55 19.58 1.36
N GLU A 91 -3.72 19.08 1.75
CA GLU A 91 -4.05 18.75 3.13
C GLU A 91 -3.52 17.37 3.55
N ILE A 92 -3.53 16.41 2.63
CA ILE A 92 -3.18 15.01 2.92
C ILE A 92 -2.09 14.45 1.98
N GLY A 93 -1.58 15.23 1.03
CA GLY A 93 -0.58 14.73 0.09
C GLY A 93 -1.13 13.73 -0.93
N ALA A 94 -2.41 13.84 -1.32
CA ALA A 94 -3.09 12.85 -2.18
C ALA A 94 -2.35 12.52 -3.50
N GLY A 95 -1.64 13.49 -4.08
CA GLY A 95 -0.83 13.26 -5.28
C GLY A 95 0.35 12.30 -5.04
N TRP A 96 0.95 12.33 -3.86
CA TRP A 96 2.01 11.41 -3.47
C TRP A 96 1.47 10.00 -3.18
N TYR A 97 0.28 9.89 -2.61
CA TYR A 97 -0.41 8.60 -2.48
C TYR A 97 -0.78 7.99 -3.83
N LEU A 98 -1.14 8.81 -4.83
CA LEU A 98 -1.31 8.33 -6.20
C LEU A 98 0.03 7.82 -6.79
N ALA A 99 1.13 8.54 -6.57
CA ALA A 99 2.45 8.11 -7.01
C ALA A 99 2.90 6.80 -6.33
N GLU A 100 2.64 6.65 -5.03
CA GLU A 100 2.82 5.39 -4.29
C GLU A 100 2.03 4.25 -4.94
N ALA A 101 0.73 4.44 -5.18
CA ALA A 101 -0.13 3.43 -5.77
C ALA A 101 0.37 3.00 -7.17
N LEU A 102 0.77 3.96 -8.01
CA LEU A 102 1.31 3.68 -9.34
C LEU A 102 2.65 2.95 -9.28
N SER A 103 3.54 3.32 -8.35
CA SER A 103 4.83 2.64 -8.13
C SER A 103 4.60 1.19 -7.72
N LEU A 104 3.77 0.95 -6.71
CA LEU A 104 3.46 -0.39 -6.22
C LEU A 104 2.77 -1.25 -7.28
N LEU A 105 1.79 -0.70 -8.01
CA LEU A 105 1.10 -1.41 -9.08
C LEU A 105 2.06 -1.80 -10.22
N THR A 106 2.97 -0.90 -10.58
CA THR A 106 4.00 -1.17 -11.59
C THR A 106 4.93 -2.28 -11.11
N GLY A 107 5.43 -2.19 -9.88
CA GLY A 107 6.29 -3.22 -9.29
C GLY A 107 5.62 -4.60 -9.25
N VAL A 108 4.37 -4.69 -8.78
CA VAL A 108 3.62 -5.96 -8.76
C VAL A 108 3.43 -6.49 -10.18
N SER A 109 3.12 -5.63 -11.14
CA SER A 109 2.93 -6.02 -12.53
C SER A 109 4.21 -6.60 -13.13
N VAL A 110 5.36 -5.94 -12.91
CA VAL A 110 6.69 -6.41 -13.32
C VAL A 110 7.00 -7.78 -12.71
N PHE A 111 6.74 -7.95 -11.42
CA PHE A 111 6.91 -9.21 -10.70
C PHE A 111 6.05 -10.35 -11.25
N VAL A 112 4.74 -10.11 -11.41
CA VAL A 112 3.78 -11.12 -11.88
C VAL A 112 4.06 -11.52 -13.32
N CYS A 113 4.41 -10.55 -14.18
CA CYS A 113 4.75 -10.80 -15.57
C CYS A 113 6.13 -11.44 -15.76
N ARG A 114 6.97 -11.48 -14.72
CA ARG A 114 8.38 -11.92 -14.77
C ARG A 114 9.18 -11.15 -15.82
N PHE A 115 8.96 -9.85 -15.89
CA PHE A 115 9.69 -8.97 -16.81
C PHE A 115 10.92 -8.38 -16.10
N PRO A 116 12.09 -8.26 -16.76
CA PRO A 116 12.39 -8.61 -18.16
C PRO A 116 12.88 -10.06 -18.38
N GLU A 117 13.07 -10.87 -17.33
CA GLU A 117 13.69 -12.20 -17.46
C GLU A 117 12.92 -13.17 -18.35
N ARG A 118 11.61 -12.97 -18.50
CA ARG A 118 10.76 -13.69 -19.46
C ARG A 118 11.19 -13.46 -20.92
N LEU A 119 11.72 -12.28 -21.24
CA LEU A 119 12.14 -11.93 -22.60
C LEU A 119 13.57 -12.39 -22.93
N SER A 120 14.45 -12.47 -21.93
CA SER A 120 15.83 -12.92 -22.11
C SER A 120 16.25 -13.81 -20.94
N PRO A 121 15.92 -15.11 -21.00
CA PRO A 121 16.30 -16.08 -19.97
C PRO A 121 17.83 -16.18 -19.87
N GLY A 122 18.38 -16.16 -18.65
CA GLY A 122 19.83 -16.24 -18.38
C GLY A 122 20.57 -14.90 -18.37
N THR A 123 19.98 -13.83 -18.90
CA THR A 123 20.63 -12.50 -18.92
C THR A 123 20.48 -11.74 -17.60
N PHE A 124 19.37 -11.97 -16.89
CA PHE A 124 18.98 -11.23 -15.68
C PHE A 124 19.16 -12.04 -14.39
N ASP A 125 19.96 -13.11 -14.40
CA ASP A 125 20.04 -14.05 -13.27
C ASP A 125 20.62 -13.42 -11.98
N ILE A 126 21.46 -12.37 -12.11
CA ILE A 126 22.09 -11.69 -10.97
C ILE A 126 21.48 -10.29 -10.75
N TRP A 127 21.20 -9.56 -11.84
CA TRP A 127 20.78 -8.16 -11.80
C TRP A 127 19.51 -7.93 -12.59
N CYS A 128 18.66 -7.02 -12.09
CA CYS A 128 17.46 -6.52 -12.76
C CYS A 128 16.40 -7.59 -13.10
N HIS A 129 16.41 -8.75 -12.43
CA HIS A 129 15.28 -9.66 -12.49
C HIS A 129 14.04 -9.03 -11.83
N SER A 130 12.85 -9.47 -12.22
CA SER A 130 11.57 -8.91 -11.78
C SER A 130 11.42 -8.74 -10.27
N HIS A 131 11.94 -9.67 -9.47
CA HIS A 131 11.89 -9.59 -8.01
C HIS A 131 12.79 -8.47 -7.44
N GLN A 132 13.96 -8.19 -8.01
CA GLN A 132 14.77 -7.01 -7.63
C GLN A 132 14.05 -5.71 -8.01
N LEU A 133 13.46 -5.67 -9.20
CA LEU A 133 12.68 -4.52 -9.64
C LEU A 133 11.46 -4.28 -8.73
N TRP A 134 10.76 -5.34 -8.33
CA TRP A 134 9.68 -5.27 -7.34
C TRP A 134 10.12 -4.58 -6.05
N HIS A 135 11.22 -5.03 -5.44
CA HIS A 135 11.75 -4.40 -4.23
C HIS A 135 12.12 -2.93 -4.45
N THR A 136 12.67 -2.61 -5.63
CA THR A 136 13.00 -1.22 -5.99
C THR A 136 11.74 -0.34 -6.05
N PHE A 137 10.68 -0.82 -6.69
CA PHE A 137 9.38 -0.12 -6.74
C PHE A 137 8.69 -0.04 -5.37
N ALA A 138 8.86 -1.05 -4.51
CA ALA A 138 8.35 -1.06 -3.15
C ALA A 138 9.03 0.01 -2.28
N VAL A 139 10.37 0.12 -2.38
CA VAL A 139 11.13 1.18 -1.70
C VAL A 139 10.73 2.57 -2.21
N LEU A 140 10.59 2.73 -3.52
CA LEU A 140 10.13 3.99 -4.11
C LEU A 140 8.71 4.37 -3.67
N GLY A 141 7.79 3.39 -3.61
CA GLY A 141 6.45 3.57 -3.08
C GLY A 141 6.48 4.03 -1.62
N GLY A 142 7.30 3.39 -0.78
CA GLY A 142 7.50 3.81 0.61
C GLY A 142 8.08 5.22 0.73
N ALA A 143 8.96 5.64 -0.18
CA ALA A 143 9.47 7.01 -0.22
C ALA A 143 8.34 8.01 -0.52
N PHE A 144 7.50 7.73 -1.52
CA PHE A 144 6.33 8.56 -1.81
C PHE A 144 5.34 8.62 -0.63
N HIS A 145 5.13 7.50 0.06
CA HIS A 145 4.32 7.44 1.26
C HIS A 145 4.83 8.40 2.35
N ILE A 146 6.13 8.38 2.62
CA ILE A 146 6.76 9.27 3.61
C ILE A 146 6.61 10.73 3.19
N VAL A 147 6.82 11.06 1.91
CA VAL A 147 6.62 12.43 1.42
C VAL A 147 5.16 12.88 1.58
N ALA A 148 4.18 12.00 1.33
CA ALA A 148 2.77 12.27 1.56
C ALA A 148 2.50 12.60 3.05
N LEU A 149 3.03 11.79 3.96
CA LEU A 149 2.89 11.99 5.41
C LEU A 149 3.54 13.30 5.87
N VAL A 150 4.72 13.64 5.34
CA VAL A 150 5.40 14.91 5.67
C VAL A 150 4.57 16.10 5.18
N ALA A 151 4.04 16.04 3.96
CA ALA A 151 3.17 17.09 3.44
C ALA A 151 1.91 17.28 4.30
N ALA A 152 1.26 16.18 4.70
CA ALA A 152 0.10 16.20 5.58
C ALA A 152 0.45 16.74 6.98
N TYR A 153 1.61 16.34 7.53
CA TYR A 153 2.11 16.82 8.81
C TYR A 153 2.35 18.34 8.78
N ASP A 154 3.04 18.85 7.75
CA ASP A 154 3.34 20.27 7.61
C ASP A 154 2.06 21.09 7.49
N TYR A 155 1.08 20.61 6.73
CA TYR A 155 -0.23 21.24 6.64
C TYR A 155 -0.92 21.32 8.02
N ARG A 156 -0.95 20.20 8.75
CA ARG A 156 -1.56 20.10 10.09
C ARG A 156 -0.85 20.92 11.15
N ARG A 157 0.46 21.08 11.04
CA ARG A 157 1.24 21.93 11.94
C ARG A 157 0.77 23.38 11.88
N MET A 158 0.37 23.85 10.69
CA MET A 158 -0.20 25.18 10.48
C MET A 158 -1.70 25.26 10.81
N HIS A 159 -2.44 24.15 10.63
CA HIS A 159 -3.90 24.09 10.81
C HIS A 159 -4.30 23.05 11.86
N LYS A 160 -4.12 23.40 13.14
CA LYS A 160 -4.35 22.50 14.29
C LYS A 160 -5.82 22.31 14.67
N ILE A 161 -6.70 23.21 14.21
CA ILE A 161 -8.11 23.23 14.59
C ILE A 161 -8.94 22.53 13.52
N CYS A 162 -9.91 21.78 14.01
CA CYS A 162 -11.07 21.28 13.30
C CYS A 162 -12.25 22.22 13.65
#